data_AF-A0A0B7G1D9-F1
#
_entry.id   AF-A0A0B7G1D9-F1
#
_cell.length_a   1.000
_cell.length_b   1.000
_cell.length_c   1.000
_cell.angle_alpha   90.00
_cell.angle_beta   90.00
_cell.angle_gamma   90.00
#
_symmetry.space_group_name_H-M   'P 1'
#
loop_
_entity.id
_entity.type
_entity.pdbx_description
1 polymer ?
#
loop_
_entity_poly.entity_id
_entity_poly.type
_entity_poly.pdbx_seq_one_letter_code
_entity_poly.pdbx_strand_id
1 'polypeptide(L)'
;MDEQKRTRVAQAEQIHGLQAISLQILRGIIPTFDSRLYKHGGRILESNGQLQLGATNINFEPGSLPDTLFISRLSLEQLLREYVRSIPTIEIIQGSVTGIAPDITGQRIERVTAQAKGCGSELLEFDTAMFADCTGPATIGLRLLEKTHNVGWGPFPKTSYDPKISYATALILVPDRLKEILPIFTRGLDEYSTFSKLGYVKSIIPHPEQDDRMVCMVRSDEDYLMCGVGGWNLSPETRPRSFSDYIQQVDSIWQNASDGKSAEGDASRMAVMDSLRVIEAALSEDGVVPEFKYCKMGSCYKIDYANALKPSNFVTIGDSFLRESNHTEA
;
A
#
# COMPACT_ATOMS: atom_id res chain seq x y z
N MET A 1 -3.99 -4.51 -23.42
CA MET A 1 -2.70 -5.21 -23.34
C MET A 1 -2.58 -5.65 -21.90
N ASP A 2 -2.84 -6.93 -21.62
CA ASP A 2 -2.84 -7.46 -20.25
C ASP A 2 -1.46 -7.25 -19.62
N GLU A 3 -1.36 -6.29 -18.70
CA GLU A 3 -0.21 -6.15 -17.83
C GLU A 3 -0.21 -7.38 -16.93
N GLN A 4 0.66 -8.34 -17.23
CA GLN A 4 0.86 -9.54 -16.41
C GLN A 4 1.01 -9.14 -14.94
N LYS A 5 0.13 -9.68 -14.09
CA LYS A 5 0.15 -9.57 -12.63
C LYS A 5 1.60 -9.69 -12.16
N ARG A 6 2.16 -8.60 -11.63
CA ARG A 6 3.53 -8.60 -11.10
C ARG A 6 3.55 -9.49 -9.85
N THR A 7 3.89 -10.76 -10.02
CA THR A 7 4.06 -11.76 -8.94
C THR A 7 5.10 -11.34 -7.88
N ARG A 8 5.88 -10.28 -8.15
CA ARG A 8 6.95 -9.77 -7.28
C ARG A 8 6.54 -8.61 -6.35
N VAL A 9 5.31 -8.09 -6.44
CA VAL A 9 4.84 -7.03 -5.54
C VAL A 9 3.70 -7.58 -4.69
N ALA A 10 4.04 -8.08 -3.50
CA ALA A 10 3.08 -8.63 -2.53
C ALA A 10 1.93 -7.66 -2.22
N GLN A 11 2.22 -6.35 -2.21
CA GLN A 11 1.28 -5.25 -1.89
C GLN A 11 0.18 -4.99 -2.92
N ALA A 12 0.22 -5.59 -4.10
CA ALA A 12 -0.67 -5.20 -5.21
C ALA A 12 -2.16 -5.32 -4.84
N GLU A 13 -2.52 -6.34 -4.07
CA GLU A 13 -3.89 -6.66 -3.67
C GLU A 13 -4.08 -6.59 -2.15
N GLN A 14 -3.24 -5.79 -1.50
CA GLN A 14 -3.20 -5.61 -0.06
C GLN A 14 -3.78 -4.25 0.33
N ILE A 15 -4.05 -4.06 1.63
CA ILE A 15 -4.44 -2.75 2.15
C ILE A 15 -3.48 -1.68 1.66
N HIS A 16 -4.06 -0.64 1.08
CA HIS A 16 -3.35 0.51 0.58
C HIS A 16 -4.01 1.78 1.12
N GLY A 17 -3.27 2.52 1.93
CA GLY A 17 -3.66 3.84 2.42
C GLY A 17 -2.61 4.86 2.01
N LEU A 18 -3.06 6.06 1.68
CA LEU A 18 -2.19 7.18 1.36
C LEU A 18 -2.45 8.31 2.35
N GLN A 19 -1.36 8.98 2.73
CA GLN A 19 -1.46 10.18 3.54
C GLN A 19 -1.88 11.37 2.67
N ALA A 20 -2.58 12.34 3.27
CA ALA A 20 -3.09 13.53 2.60
C ALA A 20 -2.01 14.32 1.80
N ILE A 21 -0.76 14.32 2.27
CA ILE A 21 0.36 14.94 1.54
C ILE A 21 0.56 14.34 0.14
N SER A 22 0.26 13.05 -0.04
CA SER A 22 0.35 12.37 -1.33
C SER A 22 -0.61 12.99 -2.34
N LEU A 23 -1.84 13.30 -1.91
CA LEU A 23 -2.82 13.96 -2.77
C LEU A 23 -2.34 15.35 -3.21
N GLN A 24 -1.78 16.14 -2.29
CA GLN A 24 -1.25 17.46 -2.59
C GLN A 24 -0.11 17.40 -3.61
N ILE A 25 0.83 16.46 -3.43
CA ILE A 25 1.94 16.24 -4.36
C ILE A 25 1.41 15.82 -5.74
N LEU A 26 0.47 14.87 -5.80
CA LEU A 26 -0.08 14.38 -7.07
C LEU A 26 -0.84 15.46 -7.82
N ARG A 27 -1.61 16.31 -7.12
CA ARG A 27 -2.26 17.50 -7.71
C ARG A 27 -1.25 18.52 -8.25
N GLY A 28 -0.09 18.65 -7.60
CA GLY A 28 0.98 19.55 -8.06
C GLY A 28 1.75 19.04 -9.29
N ILE A 29 1.84 17.72 -9.47
CA ILE A 29 2.63 17.09 -10.55
C ILE A 29 1.76 16.73 -11.75
N ILE A 30 0.50 16.36 -11.54
CA ILE A 30 -0.38 15.78 -12.56
C ILE A 30 -1.54 16.74 -12.86
N PRO A 31 -1.58 17.35 -14.05
CA PRO A 31 -2.70 18.17 -14.48
C PRO A 31 -4.01 17.38 -14.42
N THR A 32 -5.05 18.02 -13.90
CA THR A 32 -6.41 17.46 -13.74
C THR A 32 -6.42 16.12 -12.99
N PHE A 33 -5.56 15.96 -11.98
CA PHE A 33 -5.38 14.71 -11.23
C PHE A 33 -6.72 14.15 -10.72
N ASP A 34 -7.54 14.96 -10.06
CA ASP A 34 -8.81 14.52 -9.45
C ASP A 34 -9.74 13.87 -10.48
N SER A 35 -9.90 14.47 -11.66
CA SER A 35 -10.72 13.90 -12.74
C SER A 35 -10.18 12.55 -13.23
N ARG A 36 -8.85 12.40 -13.33
CA ARG A 36 -8.21 11.14 -13.68
C ARG A 36 -8.43 10.09 -12.59
N LEU A 37 -8.28 10.47 -11.32
CA LEU A 37 -8.51 9.61 -10.18
C LEU A 37 -9.95 9.06 -10.17
N TYR A 38 -10.96 9.92 -10.35
CA TYR A 38 -12.36 9.49 -10.39
C TYR A 38 -12.65 8.55 -11.56
N LYS A 39 -12.04 8.77 -12.73
CA LYS A 39 -12.14 7.87 -13.89
C LYS A 39 -11.59 6.48 -13.59
N HIS A 40 -10.55 6.40 -12.75
CA HIS A 40 -9.96 5.15 -12.24
C HIS A 40 -10.69 4.62 -10.98
N GLY A 41 -11.94 5.04 -10.74
CA GLY A 41 -12.76 4.55 -9.63
C GLY A 41 -12.36 5.06 -8.24
N GLY A 42 -11.27 5.82 -8.14
CA GLY A 42 -10.80 6.40 -6.89
C GLY A 42 -11.72 7.48 -6.34
N ARG A 43 -11.54 7.85 -5.07
CA ARG A 43 -12.27 8.95 -4.42
C ARG A 43 -11.33 9.86 -3.65
N ILE A 44 -11.78 11.09 -3.43
CA ILE A 44 -11.13 12.07 -2.57
C ILE A 44 -12.11 12.36 -1.44
N LEU A 45 -11.69 12.07 -0.21
CA LEU A 45 -12.48 12.24 1.00
C LEU A 45 -11.53 12.63 2.13
N GLU A 46 -12.07 13.15 3.23
CA GLU A 46 -11.28 13.44 4.42
C GLU A 46 -10.51 12.21 4.91
N SER A 47 -9.29 12.44 5.41
CA SER A 47 -8.42 11.38 5.94
C SER A 47 -8.87 10.91 7.34
N ASN A 48 -10.17 10.70 7.55
CA ASN A 48 -10.72 10.17 8.79
C ASN A 48 -10.55 8.65 8.84
N GLY A 49 -9.57 8.18 9.61
CA GLY A 49 -9.26 6.76 9.77
C GLY A 49 -10.30 5.95 10.52
N GLN A 50 -11.35 6.59 11.08
CA GLN A 50 -12.35 5.97 11.93
C GLN A 50 -11.69 5.11 13.02
N LEU A 51 -10.76 5.74 13.77
CA LEU A 51 -9.74 5.05 14.54
C LEU A 51 -10.21 4.73 15.97
N GLN A 52 -10.23 3.44 16.31
CA GLN A 52 -10.28 2.94 17.68
C GLN A 52 -8.84 2.65 18.14
N LEU A 53 -8.32 3.42 19.10
CA LEU A 53 -7.00 3.21 19.70
C LEU A 53 -7.16 2.81 21.18
N GLY A 54 -6.88 1.55 21.49
CA GLY A 54 -7.25 0.94 22.76
C GLY A 54 -8.74 1.19 23.02
N ALA A 55 -9.10 1.60 24.24
CA ALA A 55 -10.49 1.86 24.60
C ALA A 55 -11.03 3.21 24.09
N THR A 56 -10.23 3.98 23.33
CA THR A 56 -10.58 5.33 22.88
C THR A 56 -10.96 5.33 21.40
N ASN A 57 -12.18 5.75 21.10
CA ASN A 57 -12.57 6.10 19.74
C ASN A 57 -12.11 7.54 19.44
N ILE A 58 -11.19 7.69 18.48
CA ILE A 58 -10.66 8.99 18.07
C ILE A 58 -11.68 9.64 17.14
N ASN A 59 -12.29 10.72 17.61
CA ASN A 59 -13.23 11.52 16.82
C ASN A 59 -12.56 12.82 16.40
N PHE A 60 -12.86 13.24 15.18
CA PHE A 60 -12.46 14.53 14.64
C PHE A 60 -13.72 15.33 14.33
N GLU A 61 -13.61 16.65 14.37
CA GLU A 61 -14.70 17.51 13.91
C GLU A 61 -14.90 17.32 12.40
N PRO A 62 -16.14 17.18 11.91
CA PRO A 62 -16.42 17.11 10.48
C PRO A 62 -15.81 18.24 9.68
N GLY A 63 -15.14 17.94 8.56
CA GLY A 63 -14.48 18.96 7.74
C GLY A 63 -13.16 19.50 8.30
N SER A 64 -12.65 18.96 9.42
CA SER A 64 -11.41 19.43 10.05
C SER A 64 -10.15 18.72 9.54
N LEU A 65 -10.30 17.62 8.79
CA LEU A 65 -9.18 16.81 8.34
C LEU A 65 -8.81 17.13 6.90
N PRO A 66 -7.53 16.98 6.53
CA PRO A 66 -7.15 17.13 5.14
C PRO A 66 -7.69 15.96 4.30
N ASP A 67 -8.07 16.26 3.07
CA ASP A 67 -8.44 15.26 2.08
C ASP A 67 -7.27 14.31 1.78
N THR A 68 -7.60 13.04 1.59
CA THR A 68 -6.73 12.04 1.00
C THR A 68 -7.45 11.31 -0.13
N LEU A 69 -6.74 10.40 -0.80
CA LEU A 69 -7.27 9.64 -1.90
C LEU A 69 -7.46 8.16 -1.53
N PHE A 70 -8.58 7.59 -1.95
CA PHE A 70 -8.99 6.22 -1.74
C PHE A 70 -9.01 5.49 -3.09
N ILE A 71 -7.99 4.67 -3.33
CA ILE A 71 -7.78 3.88 -4.55
C ILE A 71 -6.86 2.70 -4.22
N SER A 72 -6.97 1.61 -4.97
CA SER A 72 -6.02 0.50 -4.91
C SER A 72 -4.67 0.90 -5.47
N ARG A 73 -3.63 0.19 -5.02
CA ARG A 73 -2.28 0.38 -5.53
C ARG A 73 -2.22 0.17 -7.05
N LEU A 74 -2.90 -0.84 -7.57
CA LEU A 74 -2.87 -1.20 -8.99
C LEU A 74 -3.43 -0.07 -9.85
N SER A 75 -4.60 0.46 -9.48
CA SER A 75 -5.24 1.55 -10.24
C SER A 75 -4.46 2.86 -10.11
N LEU A 76 -3.84 3.14 -8.95
CA LEU A 76 -2.90 4.26 -8.84
C LEU A 76 -1.67 4.08 -9.73
N GLU A 77 -1.03 2.91 -9.73
CA GLU A 77 0.12 2.64 -10.58
C GLU A 77 -0.25 2.79 -12.07
N GLN A 78 -1.43 2.32 -12.48
CA GLN A 78 -1.91 2.49 -13.83
C GLN A 78 -2.10 3.97 -14.19
N LEU A 79 -2.78 4.75 -13.34
CA LEU A 79 -2.95 6.19 -13.53
C LEU A 79 -1.60 6.90 -13.69
N LEU A 80 -0.63 6.59 -12.82
CA LEU A 80 0.72 7.17 -12.88
C LEU A 80 1.45 6.78 -14.17
N ARG A 81 1.36 5.52 -14.61
CA ARG A 81 1.97 5.04 -15.86
C ARG A 81 1.35 5.71 -17.08
N GLU A 82 0.02 5.85 -17.11
CA GLU A 82 -0.69 6.55 -18.18
C GLU A 82 -0.24 8.01 -18.27
N TYR A 83 -0.10 8.69 -17.13
CA TYR A 83 0.39 10.06 -17.10
C TYR A 83 1.84 10.16 -17.61
N VAL A 84 2.76 9.35 -17.08
CA VAL A 84 4.17 9.35 -17.49
C VAL A 84 4.32 9.08 -18.99
N ARG A 85 3.56 8.12 -19.53
CA ARG A 85 3.54 7.80 -20.97
C ARG A 85 3.02 8.94 -21.84
N SER A 86 2.23 9.87 -21.28
CA SER A 86 1.69 11.01 -22.01
C SER A 86 2.68 12.18 -22.13
N ILE A 87 3.80 12.14 -21.42
CA ILE A 87 4.82 13.20 -21.43
C ILE A 87 5.74 13.00 -22.65
N PRO A 88 5.76 13.92 -23.64
CA PRO A 88 6.48 13.70 -24.90
C PRO A 88 8.00 13.56 -24.76
N THR A 89 8.58 14.11 -23.69
CA THR A 89 10.02 14.09 -23.43
C THR A 89 10.48 12.87 -22.65
N ILE A 90 9.59 11.93 -22.33
CA ILE A 90 9.92 10.71 -21.59
C ILE A 90 9.99 9.52 -22.56
N GLU A 91 11.15 8.88 -22.59
CA GLU A 91 11.34 7.59 -23.25
C GLU A 91 11.25 6.45 -22.23
N ILE A 92 10.46 5.42 -22.54
CA ILE A 92 10.30 4.25 -21.67
C ILE A 92 10.95 3.04 -22.34
N ILE A 93 12.03 2.56 -21.72
CA ILE A 93 12.73 1.36 -22.16
C ILE A 93 12.28 0.19 -21.30
N GLN A 94 11.75 -0.84 -21.95
CA GLN A 94 11.50 -2.12 -21.27
C GLN A 94 12.81 -2.89 -21.17
N GLY A 95 13.38 -2.99 -19.98
CA GLY A 95 14.68 -3.60 -19.80
C GLY A 95 15.14 -3.66 -18.34
N SER A 96 16.44 -3.85 -18.14
CA SER A 96 17.08 -3.78 -16.84
C SER A 96 18.37 -2.97 -16.93
N VAL A 97 18.60 -2.09 -15.96
CA VAL A 97 19.89 -1.41 -15.83
C VAL A 97 20.93 -2.41 -15.34
N THR A 98 22.04 -2.52 -16.06
CA THR A 98 23.07 -3.56 -15.84
C THR A 98 24.44 -2.99 -15.49
N GLY A 99 24.69 -1.72 -15.79
CA GLY A 99 26.00 -1.10 -15.58
C GLY A 99 25.93 0.41 -15.37
N ILE A 100 26.97 0.93 -14.72
CA ILE A 100 27.27 2.36 -14.62
C ILE A 100 28.75 2.57 -14.89
N ALA A 101 29.11 3.69 -15.48
CA ALA A 101 30.50 4.10 -15.69
C ALA A 101 30.76 5.45 -15.00
N PRO A 102 31.83 5.54 -14.20
CA PRO A 102 32.25 6.81 -13.61
C PRO A 102 32.89 7.72 -14.67
N ASP A 103 32.85 9.02 -14.43
CA ASP A 103 33.69 9.96 -15.17
C ASP A 103 35.17 9.82 -14.79
N ILE A 104 36.03 10.55 -15.49
CA ILE A 104 37.49 10.56 -15.25
C ILE A 104 37.87 10.96 -13.82
N THR A 105 37.02 11.72 -13.11
CA THR A 105 37.28 12.17 -11.74
C THR A 105 36.77 11.18 -10.69
N GLY A 106 35.89 10.25 -11.07
CA GLY A 106 35.18 9.37 -10.15
C GLY A 106 34.14 10.08 -9.28
N GLN A 107 33.81 11.35 -9.57
CA GLN A 107 32.87 12.13 -8.76
C GLN A 107 31.42 12.02 -9.24
N ARG A 108 31.18 11.51 -10.46
CA ARG A 108 29.86 11.36 -11.04
C ARG A 108 29.74 10.08 -11.86
N ILE A 109 28.50 9.64 -12.04
CA ILE A 109 28.15 8.64 -13.05
C ILE A 109 28.08 9.38 -14.39
N GLU A 110 28.97 9.03 -15.32
CA GLU A 110 28.98 9.59 -16.66
C GLU A 110 28.00 8.85 -17.57
N ARG A 111 27.93 7.52 -17.45
CA ARG A 111 27.12 6.68 -18.34
C ARG A 111 26.39 5.58 -17.59
N VAL A 112 25.21 5.22 -18.10
CA VAL A 112 24.40 4.09 -17.62
C VAL A 112 24.19 3.12 -18.77
N THR A 113 24.36 1.83 -18.48
CA THR A 113 24.09 0.74 -19.43
C THR A 113 22.79 0.03 -19.04
N ALA A 114 21.90 -0.14 -20.01
CA ALA A 114 20.69 -0.91 -19.87
C ALA A 114 20.62 -2.03 -20.91
N GLN A 115 20.09 -3.18 -20.51
CA GLN A 115 19.76 -4.28 -21.42
C GLN A 115 18.28 -4.23 -21.75
N ALA A 116 17.95 -4.01 -23.02
CA ALA A 116 16.57 -4.01 -23.49
C ALA A 116 16.00 -5.44 -23.53
N LYS A 117 14.69 -5.58 -23.30
CA LYS A 117 13.95 -6.84 -23.36
C LYS A 117 13.38 -7.02 -24.77
N GLY A 118 13.85 -8.01 -25.53
CA GLY A 118 13.42 -8.29 -26.91
C GLY A 118 14.30 -9.29 -27.67
N CYS A 119 14.01 -9.53 -28.95
CA CYS A 119 14.82 -10.40 -29.82
C CYS A 119 16.18 -9.75 -30.12
N GLY A 120 17.21 -10.26 -29.45
CA GLY A 120 18.56 -9.69 -29.46
C GLY A 120 18.72 -8.74 -28.28
N SER A 121 19.33 -9.21 -27.19
CA SER A 121 19.56 -8.44 -25.97
C SER A 121 20.52 -7.26 -26.21
N GLU A 122 20.03 -6.22 -26.89
CA GLU A 122 20.78 -5.03 -27.20
C GLU A 122 21.14 -4.29 -25.90
N LEU A 123 22.42 -3.91 -25.81
CA LEU A 123 22.93 -3.04 -24.77
C LEU A 123 22.80 -1.61 -25.23
N LEU A 124 22.04 -0.83 -24.46
CA LEU A 124 21.84 0.59 -24.66
C LEU A 124 22.70 1.35 -23.67
N GLU A 125 23.34 2.41 -24.15
CA GLU A 125 24.20 3.28 -23.36
C GLU A 125 23.67 4.71 -23.36
N PHE A 126 23.61 5.31 -22.18
CA PHE A 126 23.06 6.64 -21.96
C PHE A 126 24.04 7.50 -21.18
N ASP A 127 24.41 8.65 -21.74
CA ASP A 127 25.10 9.68 -20.97
C ASP A 127 24.14 10.27 -19.95
N THR A 128 24.60 10.42 -18.71
CA THR A 128 23.74 10.78 -17.58
C THR A 128 24.21 12.04 -16.88
N ALA A 129 23.33 13.04 -16.85
CA ALA A 129 23.45 14.19 -15.96
C ALA A 129 23.04 13.83 -14.52
N MET A 130 22.05 12.95 -14.35
CA MET A 130 21.54 12.45 -13.07
C MET A 130 21.10 11.00 -13.21
N PHE A 131 21.39 10.18 -12.21
CA PHE A 131 20.90 8.80 -12.11
C PHE A 131 20.04 8.65 -10.85
N ALA A 132 18.73 8.44 -11.04
CA ALA A 132 17.77 8.25 -9.97
C ALA A 132 17.34 6.77 -9.88
N ASP A 133 17.80 6.05 -8.85
CA ASP A 133 17.39 4.68 -8.57
C ASP A 133 16.03 4.65 -7.87
N CYS A 134 15.01 4.16 -8.58
CA CYS A 134 13.65 3.95 -8.05
C CYS A 134 13.29 2.46 -8.00
N THR A 135 14.29 1.56 -7.88
CA THR A 135 14.08 0.10 -7.93
C THR A 135 13.65 -0.51 -6.59
N GLY A 136 13.49 0.34 -5.57
CA GLY A 136 12.96 -0.03 -4.26
C GLY A 136 13.76 -1.18 -3.63
N PRO A 137 13.10 -2.25 -3.13
CA PRO A 137 13.77 -3.38 -2.49
C PRO A 137 14.79 -4.14 -3.36
N ALA A 138 14.79 -3.93 -4.68
CA ALA A 138 15.78 -4.55 -5.56
C ALA A 138 17.15 -3.84 -5.49
N THR A 139 17.20 -2.59 -5.02
CA THR A 139 18.41 -1.78 -4.77
C THR A 139 19.45 -1.95 -5.89
N ILE A 140 19.03 -1.82 -7.15
CA ILE A 140 19.89 -2.09 -8.30
C ILE A 140 21.02 -1.06 -8.35
N GLY A 141 20.72 0.23 -8.20
CA GLY A 141 21.70 1.30 -8.23
C GLY A 141 22.77 1.12 -7.15
N LEU A 142 22.36 0.80 -5.92
CA LEU A 142 23.28 0.48 -4.83
C LEU A 142 24.27 -0.64 -5.21
N ARG A 143 23.76 -1.75 -5.75
CA ARG A 143 24.59 -2.90 -6.17
C ARG A 143 25.54 -2.54 -7.31
N LEU A 144 25.16 -1.60 -8.18
CA LEU A 144 26.03 -1.13 -9.26
C LEU A 144 27.13 -0.20 -8.73
N LEU A 145 26.81 0.68 -7.78
CA LEU A 145 27.80 1.53 -7.10
C LEU A 145 28.89 0.68 -6.43
N GLU A 146 28.52 -0.30 -5.62
CA GLU A 146 29.47 -1.13 -4.87
C GLU A 146 30.33 -2.04 -5.76
N LYS A 147 29.89 -2.32 -6.99
CA LYS A 147 30.67 -3.06 -8.00
C LYS A 147 31.70 -2.18 -8.72
N THR A 148 31.60 -0.86 -8.60
CA THR A 148 32.49 0.10 -9.28
C THR A 148 33.78 0.27 -8.45
N HIS A 149 34.56 -0.81 -8.35
CA HIS A 149 35.70 -0.92 -7.44
C HIS A 149 36.85 0.06 -7.72
N ASN A 150 36.96 0.55 -8.95
CA ASN A 150 38.01 1.50 -9.37
C ASN A 150 37.83 2.90 -8.78
N VAL A 151 36.64 3.25 -8.30
CA VAL A 151 36.34 4.59 -7.74
C VAL A 151 36.12 4.55 -6.23
N GLY A 152 35.83 3.37 -5.66
CA GLY A 152 35.61 3.22 -4.23
C GLY A 152 34.27 3.79 -3.75
N TRP A 153 33.24 3.80 -4.60
CA TRP A 153 31.87 4.09 -4.14
C TRP A 153 31.39 2.95 -3.23
N GLY A 154 30.82 3.31 -2.08
CA GLY A 154 30.50 2.36 -1.03
C GLY A 154 31.75 1.74 -0.36
N PRO A 155 31.61 0.62 0.37
CA PRO A 155 30.34 -0.04 0.70
C PRO A 155 29.45 0.88 1.54
N PHE A 156 28.14 0.70 1.41
CA PHE A 156 27.18 1.50 2.18
C PHE A 156 26.74 0.72 3.42
N PRO A 157 27.00 1.21 4.64
CA PRO A 157 26.56 0.54 5.85
C PRO A 157 25.06 0.28 5.81
N LYS A 158 24.69 -0.95 6.16
CA LYS A 158 23.32 -1.43 6.07
C LYS A 158 22.85 -1.92 7.43
N THR A 159 21.83 -1.30 7.98
CA THR A 159 21.13 -1.78 9.17
C THR A 159 19.90 -2.54 8.74
N SER A 160 19.79 -3.80 9.15
CA SER A 160 18.61 -4.62 8.92
C SER A 160 17.71 -4.62 10.14
N TYR A 161 16.41 -4.50 9.94
CA TYR A 161 15.42 -4.79 10.96
C TYR A 161 14.30 -5.65 10.37
N ASP A 162 13.78 -6.59 11.14
CA ASP A 162 12.60 -7.35 10.75
C ASP A 162 11.40 -6.76 11.50
N PRO A 163 10.44 -6.12 10.80
CA PRO A 163 9.26 -5.56 11.46
C PRO A 163 8.39 -6.66 12.08
N LYS A 164 8.57 -7.92 11.66
CA LYS A 164 7.72 -9.06 12.03
C LYS A 164 6.24 -8.83 11.76
N ILE A 165 5.89 -7.96 10.81
CA ILE A 165 4.51 -7.68 10.47
C ILE A 165 4.01 -8.73 9.49
N SER A 166 2.84 -9.29 9.77
CA SER A 166 2.11 -10.16 8.86
C SER A 166 0.64 -9.78 8.86
N TYR A 167 0.01 -9.88 7.68
CA TYR A 167 -1.37 -9.47 7.52
C TYR A 167 -2.04 -10.20 6.36
N ALA A 168 -3.37 -10.18 6.35
CA ALA A 168 -4.21 -10.77 5.33
C ALA A 168 -5.28 -9.76 4.92
N THR A 169 -5.48 -9.62 3.60
CA THR A 169 -6.50 -8.73 3.04
C THR A 169 -7.43 -9.52 2.15
N ALA A 170 -8.74 -9.33 2.32
CA ALA A 170 -9.73 -9.71 1.32
C ALA A 170 -10.23 -8.48 0.58
N LEU A 171 -10.38 -8.59 -0.73
CA LEU A 171 -11.04 -7.58 -1.58
C LEU A 171 -12.48 -8.03 -1.82
N ILE A 172 -13.43 -7.32 -1.21
CA ILE A 172 -14.86 -7.65 -1.30
C ILE A 172 -15.52 -6.69 -2.26
N LEU A 173 -15.96 -7.16 -3.42
CA LEU A 173 -16.83 -6.36 -4.28
C LEU A 173 -18.17 -6.22 -3.57
N VAL A 174 -18.53 -5.01 -3.12
CA VAL A 174 -19.78 -4.80 -2.39
C VAL A 174 -20.93 -4.86 -3.38
N PRO A 175 -21.91 -5.78 -3.21
CA PRO A 175 -23.04 -5.89 -4.13
C PRO A 175 -23.82 -4.58 -4.24
N ASP A 176 -24.27 -4.23 -5.45
CA ASP A 176 -25.00 -2.99 -5.72
C ASP A 176 -26.19 -2.79 -4.79
N ARG A 177 -26.92 -3.88 -4.49
CA ARG A 177 -28.08 -3.88 -3.60
C ARG A 177 -27.78 -3.41 -2.17
N LEU A 178 -26.52 -3.41 -1.75
CA LEU A 178 -26.11 -3.03 -0.40
C LEU A 178 -25.55 -1.60 -0.30
N LYS A 179 -25.13 -0.99 -1.42
CA LYS A 179 -24.32 0.24 -1.43
C LYS A 179 -24.97 1.46 -0.75
N GLU A 180 -26.28 1.44 -0.56
CA GLU A 180 -27.04 2.52 0.07
C GLU A 180 -27.72 2.13 1.39
N ILE A 181 -27.74 0.83 1.73
CA ILE A 181 -28.58 0.30 2.81
C ILE A 181 -27.80 -0.41 3.92
N LEU A 182 -26.47 -0.49 3.81
CA LEU A 182 -25.67 -1.07 4.89
C LEU A 182 -25.97 -0.36 6.23
N PRO A 183 -26.02 -1.10 7.36
CA PRO A 183 -26.22 -0.54 8.70
C PRO A 183 -25.31 0.65 9.03
N ILE A 184 -24.08 0.68 8.50
CA ILE A 184 -23.15 1.81 8.68
C ILE A 184 -23.67 3.13 8.09
N PHE A 185 -24.46 3.10 7.02
CA PHE A 185 -25.06 4.31 6.43
C PHE A 185 -26.41 4.65 7.08
N THR A 186 -27.22 3.62 7.35
CA THR A 186 -28.62 3.82 7.77
C THR A 186 -28.77 4.20 9.23
N ARG A 187 -27.77 3.93 10.07
CA ARG A 187 -27.75 4.34 11.48
C ARG A 187 -27.31 5.79 11.69
N GLY A 188 -26.93 6.50 10.63
CA GLY A 188 -26.49 7.90 10.71
C GLY A 188 -25.24 8.07 11.58
N LEU A 189 -24.38 7.05 11.57
CA LEU A 189 -23.10 7.08 12.27
C LEU A 189 -22.08 7.66 11.29
N ASP A 190 -21.33 8.65 11.74
CA ASP A 190 -20.35 9.38 10.93
C ASP A 190 -21.00 10.21 9.80
N GLU A 191 -20.16 10.77 8.93
CA GLU A 191 -20.56 11.65 7.82
C GLU A 191 -20.96 10.90 6.54
N TYR A 192 -20.89 9.57 6.57
CA TYR A 192 -21.07 8.72 5.39
C TYR A 192 -22.55 8.40 5.16
N SER A 193 -23.03 8.61 3.94
CA SER A 193 -24.43 8.35 3.55
C SER A 193 -24.58 7.22 2.53
N THR A 194 -23.51 6.85 1.82
CA THR A 194 -23.52 5.78 0.81
C THR A 194 -22.11 5.21 0.67
N PHE A 195 -21.99 4.05 0.01
CA PHE A 195 -20.70 3.44 -0.32
C PHE A 195 -19.81 4.34 -1.18
N SER A 196 -20.40 5.16 -2.06
CA SER A 196 -19.65 6.08 -2.92
C SER A 196 -18.92 7.19 -2.16
N LYS A 197 -19.40 7.50 -0.94
CA LYS A 197 -18.85 8.50 -0.02
C LYS A 197 -18.08 7.86 1.13
N LEU A 198 -17.89 6.54 1.14
CA LEU A 198 -17.19 5.83 2.19
C LEU A 198 -15.66 5.95 2.00
N GLY A 199 -14.96 6.38 3.04
CA GLY A 199 -13.49 6.33 3.10
C GLY A 199 -13.04 5.08 3.88
N TYR A 200 -12.58 5.30 5.11
CA TYR A 200 -12.39 4.21 6.08
C TYR A 200 -13.73 3.81 6.67
N VAL A 201 -13.95 2.50 6.83
CA VAL A 201 -15.03 1.94 7.64
C VAL A 201 -14.63 1.96 9.11
N LYS A 202 -13.47 1.39 9.43
CA LYS A 202 -12.88 1.41 10.78
C LYS A 202 -11.42 0.99 10.73
N SER A 203 -10.62 1.60 11.59
CA SER A 203 -9.30 1.07 11.99
C SER A 203 -9.33 0.75 13.48
N ILE A 204 -8.93 -0.46 13.86
CA ILE A 204 -8.93 -0.91 15.26
C ILE A 204 -7.51 -1.30 15.63
N ILE A 205 -6.97 -0.59 16.62
CA ILE A 205 -5.61 -0.76 17.12
C ILE A 205 -5.71 -0.90 18.63
N PRO A 206 -5.80 -2.14 19.16
CA PRO A 206 -5.73 -2.41 20.60
C PRO A 206 -4.41 -1.91 21.20
N HIS A 207 -4.34 -1.79 22.52
CA HIS A 207 -3.02 -1.66 23.14
C HIS A 207 -2.20 -2.94 22.89
N PRO A 208 -0.88 -2.84 22.61
CA PRO A 208 -0.05 -4.03 22.36
C PRO A 208 -0.05 -5.05 23.51
N GLU A 209 -0.39 -4.64 24.73
CA GLU A 209 -0.52 -5.54 25.89
C GLU A 209 -1.81 -6.37 25.87
N GLN A 210 -2.78 -6.02 25.02
CA GLN A 210 -4.11 -6.63 24.96
C GLN A 210 -4.28 -7.53 23.74
N ASP A 211 -3.76 -7.10 22.60
CA ASP A 211 -3.80 -7.86 21.36
C ASP A 211 -2.71 -7.35 20.42
N ASP A 212 -1.97 -8.26 19.81
CA ASP A 212 -0.95 -7.94 18.80
C ASP A 212 -1.55 -7.74 17.40
N ARG A 213 -2.87 -7.96 17.25
CA ARG A 213 -3.61 -7.83 15.99
C ARG A 213 -4.27 -6.47 15.86
N MET A 214 -4.43 -6.04 14.62
CA MET A 214 -5.09 -4.82 14.20
C MET A 214 -6.00 -5.09 13.02
N VAL A 215 -7.05 -4.28 12.89
CA VAL A 215 -7.98 -4.31 11.77
C VAL A 215 -7.92 -2.99 11.02
N CYS A 216 -8.01 -3.05 9.71
CA CYS A 216 -8.27 -1.89 8.88
C CYS A 216 -9.28 -2.28 7.80
N MET A 217 -10.32 -1.47 7.66
CA MET A 217 -11.36 -1.64 6.66
C MET A 217 -11.50 -0.34 5.89
N VAL A 218 -11.30 -0.39 4.58
CA VAL A 218 -11.24 0.80 3.75
C VAL A 218 -11.85 0.56 2.38
N ARG A 219 -12.59 1.54 1.87
CA ARG A 219 -13.08 1.54 0.50
C ARG A 219 -11.89 1.63 -0.48
N SER A 220 -11.95 0.84 -1.55
CA SER A 220 -11.08 0.95 -2.71
C SER A 220 -11.84 1.39 -3.96
N ASP A 221 -11.16 1.49 -5.09
CA ASP A 221 -11.80 1.66 -6.39
C ASP A 221 -12.69 0.47 -6.77
N GLU A 222 -13.47 0.64 -7.84
CA GLU A 222 -14.43 -0.36 -8.37
C GLU A 222 -15.42 -0.90 -7.32
N ASP A 223 -15.71 -0.08 -6.32
CA ASP A 223 -16.59 -0.38 -5.21
C ASP A 223 -16.19 -1.60 -4.35
N TYR A 224 -14.88 -1.89 -4.30
CA TYR A 224 -14.34 -2.86 -3.37
C TYR A 224 -14.25 -2.30 -1.94
N LEU A 225 -14.51 -3.17 -0.97
CA LEU A 225 -14.12 -2.99 0.42
C LEU A 225 -12.88 -3.86 0.69
N MET A 226 -11.79 -3.23 1.11
CA MET A 226 -10.59 -3.92 1.59
C MET A 226 -10.78 -4.27 3.05
N CYS A 227 -10.85 -5.56 3.36
CA CYS A 227 -10.99 -6.10 4.70
C CYS A 227 -9.66 -6.69 5.16
N GLY A 228 -8.88 -5.92 5.91
CA GLY A 228 -7.57 -6.34 6.39
C GLY A 228 -7.54 -6.64 7.88
N VAL A 229 -6.80 -7.69 8.22
CA VAL A 229 -6.36 -7.98 9.59
C VAL A 229 -4.87 -8.28 9.55
N GLY A 230 -4.13 -7.68 10.48
CA GLY A 230 -2.68 -7.82 10.54
C GLY A 230 -2.19 -7.71 11.97
N GLY A 231 -0.89 -7.82 12.16
CA GLY A 231 -0.30 -7.69 13.48
C GLY A 231 1.18 -8.02 13.49
N TRP A 232 1.74 -8.02 14.69
CA TRP A 232 3.13 -8.40 14.90
C TRP A 232 3.25 -9.88 15.22
N ASN A 233 4.20 -10.52 14.58
CA ASN A 233 4.62 -11.90 14.78
C ASN A 233 3.45 -12.91 14.70
N LEU A 234 2.41 -12.63 13.92
CA LEU A 234 1.25 -13.51 13.80
C LEU A 234 1.62 -14.80 13.06
N SER A 235 1.19 -15.92 13.63
CA SER A 235 1.41 -17.23 13.05
C SER A 235 0.44 -17.48 11.88
N PRO A 236 0.82 -18.29 10.87
CA PRO A 236 -0.05 -18.59 9.73
C PRO A 236 -1.41 -19.22 10.13
N GLU A 237 -1.51 -19.84 11.30
CA GLU A 237 -2.74 -20.46 11.79
C GLU A 237 -3.76 -19.43 12.28
N THR A 238 -3.31 -18.25 12.69
CA THR A 238 -4.16 -17.14 13.16
C THR A 238 -4.81 -16.35 12.01
N ARG A 239 -4.49 -16.68 10.76
CA ARG A 239 -5.06 -16.02 9.57
C ARG A 239 -6.54 -16.36 9.42
N PRO A 240 -7.40 -15.39 9.04
CA PRO A 240 -8.77 -15.70 8.66
C PRO A 240 -8.76 -16.59 7.41
N ARG A 241 -9.51 -17.69 7.44
CA ARG A 241 -9.65 -18.62 6.30
C ARG A 241 -10.96 -18.42 5.55
N SER A 242 -11.89 -17.70 6.16
CA SER A 242 -13.19 -17.37 5.62
C SER A 242 -13.58 -15.94 6.02
N PHE A 243 -14.61 -15.40 5.39
CA PHE A 243 -15.16 -14.11 5.80
C PHE A 243 -15.82 -14.19 7.20
N SER A 244 -16.44 -15.32 7.55
CA SER A 244 -16.91 -15.59 8.92
C SER A 244 -15.78 -15.50 9.94
N ASP A 245 -14.63 -16.14 9.66
CA ASP A 245 -13.46 -16.10 10.54
C ASP A 245 -12.98 -14.65 10.71
N TYR A 246 -12.97 -13.89 9.63
CA TYR A 246 -12.62 -12.47 9.66
C TYR A 246 -13.56 -11.67 10.55
N ILE A 247 -14.88 -11.84 10.41
CA ILE A 247 -15.88 -11.17 11.25
C ILE A 247 -15.65 -11.50 12.73
N GLN A 248 -15.42 -12.78 13.06
CA GLN A 248 -15.12 -13.20 14.43
C GLN A 248 -13.84 -12.57 14.97
N GLN A 249 -12.79 -12.47 14.14
CA GLN A 249 -11.55 -11.80 14.51
C GLN A 249 -11.74 -10.30 14.73
N VAL A 250 -12.46 -9.60 13.84
CA VAL A 250 -12.78 -8.17 14.01
C VAL A 250 -13.50 -7.96 15.34
N ASP A 251 -14.48 -8.80 15.66
CA ASP A 251 -15.22 -8.68 16.92
C ASP A 251 -14.31 -8.89 18.14
N SER A 252 -13.50 -9.94 18.12
CA SER A 252 -12.54 -10.26 19.19
C SER A 252 -11.52 -9.13 19.40
N ILE A 253 -10.95 -8.60 18.32
CA ILE A 253 -9.96 -7.51 18.37
C ILE A 253 -10.61 -6.24 18.93
N TRP A 254 -11.84 -5.92 18.50
CA TRP A 254 -12.58 -4.77 19.02
C TRP A 254 -12.89 -4.90 20.51
N GLN A 255 -13.33 -6.08 20.96
CA GLN A 255 -13.57 -6.36 22.38
C GLN A 255 -12.29 -6.18 23.21
N ASN A 256 -11.16 -6.70 22.73
CA ASN A 256 -9.87 -6.57 23.38
C ASN A 256 -9.41 -5.11 23.46
N ALA A 257 -9.61 -4.33 22.39
CA ALA A 257 -9.33 -2.89 22.41
C ALA A 257 -10.17 -2.16 23.47
N SER A 258 -11.39 -2.61 23.75
CA SER A 258 -12.34 -1.88 24.59
C SER A 258 -12.15 -2.09 26.11
N ASP A 259 -11.08 -2.77 26.55
CA ASP A 259 -10.82 -3.15 27.96
C ASP A 259 -11.97 -3.92 28.63
N GLY A 260 -12.77 -4.66 27.84
CA GLY A 260 -13.96 -5.32 28.36
C GLY A 260 -15.06 -4.37 28.87
N LYS A 261 -14.99 -3.06 28.57
CA LYS A 261 -16.13 -2.16 28.76
C LYS A 261 -17.31 -2.69 27.93
N SER A 262 -18.49 -2.68 28.54
CA SER A 262 -19.68 -3.30 27.96
C SER A 262 -19.90 -2.89 26.50
N ALA A 263 -19.97 -3.90 25.65
CA ALA A 263 -20.38 -3.85 24.26
C ALA A 263 -21.77 -3.24 24.04
N GLU A 264 -22.63 -3.33 25.05
CA GLU A 264 -24.02 -2.90 25.00
C GLU A 264 -24.10 -1.38 24.99
N GLY A 265 -24.05 -0.80 23.78
CA GLY A 265 -24.18 0.64 23.57
C GLY A 265 -23.22 1.24 22.56
N ASP A 266 -22.22 0.50 22.08
CA ASP A 266 -21.33 1.00 21.01
C ASP A 266 -22.03 0.92 19.65
N ALA A 267 -22.72 2.01 19.29
CA ALA A 267 -23.44 2.11 18.03
C ALA A 267 -22.53 1.92 16.81
N SER A 268 -21.27 2.40 16.88
CA SER A 268 -20.26 2.25 15.82
C SER A 268 -19.90 0.79 15.62
N ARG A 269 -19.56 0.07 16.70
CA ARG A 269 -19.30 -1.37 16.62
C ARG A 269 -20.50 -2.12 16.08
N MET A 270 -21.70 -1.87 16.61
CA MET A 270 -22.91 -2.56 16.13
C MET A 270 -23.11 -2.33 14.62
N ALA A 271 -22.93 -1.11 14.12
CA ALA A 271 -23.14 -0.81 12.72
C ALA A 271 -22.09 -1.43 11.80
N VAL A 272 -20.81 -1.43 12.21
CA VAL A 272 -19.76 -2.11 11.45
C VAL A 272 -20.00 -3.61 11.43
N MET A 273 -20.24 -4.24 12.59
CA MET A 273 -20.45 -5.68 12.68
C MET A 273 -21.69 -6.15 11.93
N ASP A 274 -22.80 -5.41 12.00
CA ASP A 274 -24.01 -5.74 11.25
C ASP A 274 -23.79 -5.54 9.74
N SER A 275 -23.03 -4.53 9.33
CA SER A 275 -22.68 -4.34 7.91
C SER A 275 -21.86 -5.51 7.38
N LEU A 276 -20.88 -5.99 8.14
CA LEU A 276 -20.10 -7.17 7.75
C LEU A 276 -20.97 -8.43 7.64
N ARG A 277 -21.91 -8.65 8.56
CA ARG A 277 -22.85 -9.79 8.51
C ARG A 277 -23.80 -9.70 7.31
N VAL A 278 -24.30 -8.49 6.99
CA VAL A 278 -25.14 -8.27 5.80
C VAL A 278 -24.35 -8.54 4.52
N ILE A 279 -23.08 -8.11 4.47
CA ILE A 279 -22.19 -8.43 3.35
C ILE A 279 -21.95 -9.94 3.27
N GLU A 280 -21.68 -10.62 4.38
CA GLU A 280 -21.47 -12.08 4.42
C GLU A 280 -22.67 -12.85 3.85
N ALA A 281 -23.88 -12.51 4.32
CA ALA A 281 -25.10 -13.12 3.83
C ALA A 281 -25.27 -12.93 2.32
N ALA A 282 -25.06 -11.71 1.83
CA ALA A 282 -25.14 -11.39 0.41
C ALA A 282 -24.10 -12.13 -0.44
N LEU A 283 -22.86 -12.25 0.03
CA LEU A 283 -21.82 -13.02 -0.66
C LEU A 283 -22.17 -14.50 -0.74
N SER A 284 -22.73 -15.06 0.34
CA SER A 284 -23.20 -16.45 0.37
C SER A 284 -24.35 -16.70 -0.61
N GLU A 285 -25.35 -15.81 -0.65
CA GLU A 285 -26.45 -15.84 -1.63
C GLU A 285 -25.94 -15.78 -3.08
N ASP A 286 -24.92 -14.95 -3.32
CA ASP A 286 -24.34 -14.74 -4.65
C ASP A 286 -23.34 -15.86 -5.02
N GLY A 287 -23.06 -16.80 -4.12
CA GLY A 287 -22.08 -17.87 -4.32
C GLY A 287 -20.62 -17.38 -4.40
N VAL A 288 -20.33 -16.20 -3.85
CA VAL A 288 -19.01 -15.58 -3.86
C VAL A 288 -18.26 -15.94 -2.58
N VAL A 289 -17.06 -16.49 -2.73
CA VAL A 289 -16.17 -16.82 -1.60
C VAL A 289 -14.99 -15.85 -1.61
N PRO A 290 -14.89 -14.94 -0.62
CA PRO A 290 -13.74 -14.05 -0.50
C PRO A 290 -12.43 -14.80 -0.30
N GLU A 291 -11.42 -14.42 -1.06
CA GLU A 291 -10.05 -14.90 -0.87
C GLU A 291 -9.27 -13.92 -0.01
N PHE A 292 -8.65 -14.42 1.07
CA PHE A 292 -7.71 -13.66 1.88
C PHE A 292 -6.29 -13.84 1.34
N LYS A 293 -5.71 -12.75 0.85
CA LYS A 293 -4.35 -12.70 0.36
C LYS A 293 -3.40 -12.36 1.48
N TYR A 294 -2.47 -13.25 1.76
CA TYR A 294 -1.53 -13.10 2.84
C TYR A 294 -0.29 -12.31 2.40
N CYS A 295 0.21 -11.48 3.29
CA CYS A 295 1.50 -10.84 3.17
C CYS A 295 2.29 -10.94 4.48
N LYS A 296 3.58 -11.27 4.35
CA LYS A 296 4.57 -11.13 5.40
C LYS A 296 5.56 -10.05 4.99
N MET A 297 5.69 -9.03 5.82
CA MET A 297 6.72 -8.02 5.63
C MET A 297 8.09 -8.67 5.87
N GLY A 298 8.98 -8.51 4.90
CA GLY A 298 10.33 -9.04 4.98
C GLY A 298 11.25 -8.12 5.76
N SER A 299 12.49 -8.55 5.97
CA SER A 299 13.51 -7.67 6.56
C SER A 299 13.65 -6.38 5.76
N CYS A 300 13.53 -5.28 6.47
CA CYS A 300 13.68 -3.93 5.99
C CYS A 300 15.12 -3.47 6.23
N TYR A 301 15.56 -2.49 5.43
CA TYR A 301 16.93 -2.03 5.47
C TYR A 301 16.98 -0.51 5.51
N LYS A 302 17.85 0.01 6.37
CA LYS A 302 18.31 1.38 6.32
C LYS A 302 19.71 1.36 5.73
N ILE A 303 19.90 2.09 4.63
CA ILE A 303 21.19 2.25 3.98
C ILE A 303 21.75 3.62 4.37
N ASP A 304 22.97 3.63 4.88
CA ASP A 304 23.66 4.87 5.26
C ASP A 304 24.44 5.45 4.09
N TYR A 305 23.75 6.27 3.30
CA TYR A 305 24.38 7.01 2.20
C TYR A 305 25.22 8.21 2.66
N ALA A 306 25.05 8.68 3.90
CA ALA A 306 25.71 9.89 4.37
C ALA A 306 27.21 9.62 4.64
N ASN A 307 27.51 8.43 5.15
CA ASN A 307 28.85 8.07 5.65
C ASN A 307 29.70 7.29 4.64
N ALA A 308 29.30 7.25 3.36
CA ALA A 308 30.04 6.55 2.31
C ALA A 308 30.24 7.45 1.08
N LEU A 309 31.34 7.22 0.36
CA LEU A 309 31.62 7.88 -0.90
C LEU A 309 30.56 7.47 -1.93
N LYS A 310 30.01 8.46 -2.63
CA LYS A 310 28.96 8.27 -3.64
C LYS A 310 29.09 9.30 -4.76
N PRO A 311 28.57 9.03 -5.96
CA PRO A 311 28.54 10.00 -7.03
C PRO A 311 27.64 11.18 -6.66
N SER A 312 28.07 12.38 -7.04
CA SER A 312 27.36 13.65 -6.80
C SER A 312 26.00 13.73 -7.51
N ASN A 313 25.82 12.97 -8.59
CA ASN A 313 24.60 12.95 -9.40
C ASN A 313 23.74 11.69 -9.20
N PHE A 314 23.96 10.97 -8.10
CA PHE A 314 23.15 9.81 -7.72
C PHE A 314 22.05 10.19 -6.73
N VAL A 315 20.83 9.77 -7.04
CA VAL A 315 19.66 9.88 -6.17
C VAL A 315 19.04 8.50 -6.03
N THR A 316 18.52 8.18 -4.86
CA THR A 316 17.81 6.93 -4.60
C THR A 316 16.48 7.23 -3.92
N ILE A 317 15.43 6.53 -4.33
CA ILE A 317 14.06 6.72 -3.83
C ILE A 317 13.46 5.34 -3.57
N GLY A 318 12.95 5.13 -2.36
CA GLY A 318 12.19 3.94 -1.98
C GLY A 318 13.03 2.75 -1.47
N ASP A 319 14.31 2.97 -1.16
CA ASP A 319 15.22 1.97 -0.61
C ASP A 319 15.17 1.84 0.92
N SER A 320 14.54 2.81 1.60
CA SER A 320 14.73 3.02 3.04
C SER A 320 13.52 2.64 3.91
N PHE A 321 12.34 2.36 3.35
CA PHE A 321 11.14 2.13 4.17
C PHE A 321 10.24 1.06 3.54
N LEU A 322 10.28 -0.12 4.19
CA LEU A 322 9.36 -1.26 4.04
C LEU A 322 9.61 -2.18 2.83
N ARG A 323 10.07 -3.39 3.12
CA ARG A 323 10.13 -4.52 2.18
C ARG A 323 8.97 -5.48 2.47
N GLU A 324 8.33 -5.95 1.42
CA GLU A 324 7.44 -7.10 1.50
C GLU A 324 8.00 -8.27 0.71
N SER A 325 7.84 -9.48 1.25
CA SER A 325 8.27 -10.72 0.61
C SER A 325 7.11 -11.70 0.61
N ASN A 326 6.74 -12.18 -0.58
CA ASN A 326 5.85 -13.32 -0.70
C ASN A 326 6.60 -14.57 -0.22
N HIS A 327 6.18 -15.14 0.90
CA HIS A 327 6.48 -16.53 1.22
C HIS A 327 5.37 -17.38 0.61
N THR A 328 5.64 -17.99 -0.54
CA THR A 328 4.95 -19.23 -0.94
C THR A 328 5.65 -20.37 -0.23
N GLU A 329 5.01 -20.93 0.80
CA GLU A 329 5.39 -22.24 1.33
C GLU A 329 4.97 -23.29 0.29
N ALA A 330 5.92 -24.18 -0.03
CA ALA A 330 5.70 -25.38 -0.83
C ALA A 330 5.06 -26.47 0.03
#